data_AF-A0A935QB14-F1
#
_entry.id   AF-A0A935QB14-F1
#
_cell.length_a   1.000
_cell.length_b   1.000
_cell.length_c   1.000
_cell.angle_alpha   90.00
_cell.angle_beta   90.00
_cell.angle_gamma   90.00
#
_symmetry.space_group_name_H-M   'P 1'
#
loop_
_entity.id
_entity.type
_entity.pdbx_description
1 polymer ?
#
loop_
_entity_poly.entity_id
_entity_poly.type
_entity_poly.pdbx_seq_one_letter_code
_entity_poly.pdbx_strand_id
1 'polypeptide(L)'
;MVETRMSIVRTEDPRLQHYLLQIEQYKKLTRDEELGLAGRIREGDREALDQLVNANLSHVVGIAREFHHHGLGDLDLIAEGNVGLISAARNFDGGRGIRFISFAKLWIGRAIRRAVIVHVRAPRLPSTLVLGAPTQRRSSATWAD
;
A
#
# COMPACT_ATOMS: atom_id res chain seq x y z
N MET A 1 -0.60 25.17 12.25
CA MET A 1 -1.93 24.58 12.53
C MET A 1 -2.07 23.25 11.75
N VAL A 2 -1.56 22.15 12.30
CA VAL A 2 -1.56 20.81 11.63
C VAL A 2 -2.17 19.72 12.53
N GLU A 3 -2.68 20.08 13.70
CA GLU A 3 -3.09 19.17 14.79
C GLU A 3 -4.38 18.39 14.56
N THR A 4 -5.18 18.67 13.53
CA THR A 4 -6.57 18.18 13.49
C THR A 4 -6.75 16.85 12.73
N ARG A 5 -5.78 16.37 11.94
CA ARG A 5 -6.07 15.29 10.98
C ARG A 5 -5.88 13.86 11.51
N MET A 6 -5.09 13.67 12.56
CA MET A 6 -4.75 12.33 13.07
C MET A 6 -5.33 12.00 14.46
N SER A 7 -5.83 13.00 15.19
CA SER A 7 -6.45 12.85 16.52
C SER A 7 -7.78 12.06 16.54
N ILE A 8 -8.21 11.53 15.39
CA ILE A 8 -9.47 10.82 15.22
C ILE A 8 -9.24 9.38 14.72
N VAL A 9 -8.03 8.83 14.80
CA VAL A 9 -7.83 7.36 14.70
C VAL A 9 -7.89 6.78 16.10
N ARG A 10 -9.11 6.54 16.61
CA ARG A 10 -9.30 5.63 17.74
C ARG A 10 -9.25 4.22 17.18
N THR A 11 -8.05 3.66 17.07
CA THR A 11 -7.86 2.23 16.79
C THR A 11 -7.49 1.54 18.09
N GLU A 12 -8.12 0.40 18.35
CA GLU A 12 -7.80 -0.47 19.49
C GLU A 12 -6.60 -1.38 19.16
N ASP A 13 -6.12 -1.41 17.91
CA ASP A 13 -4.97 -2.22 17.49
C ASP A 13 -3.64 -1.49 17.82
N PRO A 14 -2.84 -2.01 18.77
CA PRO A 14 -1.57 -1.39 19.15
C PRO A 14 -0.56 -1.30 18.00
N ARG A 15 -0.62 -2.22 17.03
CA ARG A 15 0.29 -2.23 15.87
C ARG A 15 -0.01 -1.09 14.92
N LEU A 16 -1.29 -0.90 14.61
CA LEU A 16 -1.72 0.23 13.78
C LEU A 16 -1.39 1.54 14.48
N GLN A 17 -1.60 1.63 15.80
CA GLN A 17 -1.27 2.83 16.55
C GLN A 17 0.24 3.16 16.51
N HIS A 18 1.11 2.17 16.70
CA HIS A 18 2.55 2.36 16.57
C HIS A 18 2.94 2.87 15.17
N TYR A 19 2.38 2.25 14.12
CA TYR A 19 2.62 2.66 12.73
C TYR A 19 2.18 4.12 12.50
N LEU A 20 1.01 4.52 13.00
CA LEU A 20 0.51 5.88 12.84
C LEU A 20 1.46 6.89 13.46
N LEU A 21 1.91 6.65 14.70
CA LEU A 21 2.89 7.51 15.37
C LEU A 21 4.20 7.62 14.58
N GLN A 22 4.68 6.51 14.01
CA GLN A 22 5.89 6.50 13.20
C GLN A 22 5.75 7.31 11.91
N ILE A 23 4.59 7.33 11.26
CA ILE A 23 4.43 8.08 10.01
C ILE A 23 4.16 9.57 10.23
N GLU A 24 3.74 9.99 11.43
CA GLU A 24 3.54 11.42 11.73
C GLU A 24 4.87 12.17 11.85
N GLN A 25 5.96 11.47 12.20
CA GLN A 25 7.27 12.08 12.43
C GLN A 25 7.93 12.60 11.15
N TYR A 26 7.45 12.16 9.97
CA TYR A 26 8.05 12.57 8.70
C TYR A 26 7.74 14.04 8.38
N LYS A 27 8.81 14.79 8.07
CA LYS A 27 8.72 16.19 7.65
C LYS A 27 7.90 16.31 6.36
N LYS A 28 7.00 17.28 6.32
CA LYS A 28 6.28 17.67 5.10
C LYS A 28 7.23 18.32 4.11
N LEU A 29 7.09 17.92 2.85
CA LEU A 29 7.87 18.50 1.75
C LEU A 29 7.22 19.80 1.25
N THR A 30 8.09 20.75 0.93
CA THR A 30 7.77 21.94 0.14
C THR A 30 7.65 21.58 -1.33
N ARG A 31 7.09 22.50 -2.13
CA ARG A 31 6.95 22.29 -3.58
C ARG A 31 8.31 22.14 -4.26
N ASP A 32 9.32 22.90 -3.83
CA ASP A 32 10.66 22.85 -4.43
C ASP A 32 11.38 21.54 -4.07
N GLU A 33 11.21 21.06 -2.83
CA GLU A 33 11.68 19.72 -2.44
C GLU A 33 10.98 18.61 -3.26
N GLU A 34 9.66 18.70 -3.47
CA GLU A 34 8.92 17.76 -4.33
C GLU A 34 9.47 17.75 -5.78
N LEU A 35 9.79 18.92 -6.34
CA LEU A 35 10.37 19.05 -7.68
C LEU A 35 11.78 18.42 -7.76
N GLY A 36 12.65 18.72 -6.80
CA GLY A 36 14.01 18.17 -6.75
C GLY A 36 14.02 16.66 -6.60
N LEU A 37 13.15 16.12 -5.73
CA LEU A 37 12.99 14.67 -5.56
C LEU A 37 12.44 14.01 -6.81
N ALA A 38 11.44 14.61 -7.47
CA ALA A 38 10.88 14.07 -8.72
C ALA A 38 11.94 13.95 -9.83
N GLY A 39 12.87 14.93 -9.93
CA GLY A 39 14.00 14.85 -10.86
C GLY A 39 14.90 13.64 -10.57
N ARG A 40 15.36 13.52 -9.32
CA ARG A 40 16.23 12.41 -8.88
C ARG A 40 15.56 11.04 -9.04
N ILE A 41 14.26 10.92 -8.76
CA ILE A 41 13.51 9.67 -8.95
C ILE A 41 13.54 9.21 -10.41
N ARG A 42 13.46 10.14 -11.37
CA ARG A 42 13.55 9.82 -12.81
C ARG A 42 14.93 9.30 -13.21
N GLU A 43 15.97 9.70 -12.47
CA GLU A 43 17.34 9.20 -12.62
C GLU A 43 17.55 7.84 -11.93
N GLY A 44 16.53 7.31 -11.25
CA GLY A 44 16.57 6.02 -10.57
C GLY A 44 17.03 6.07 -9.11
N ASP A 45 17.08 7.26 -8.52
CA ASP A 45 17.45 7.47 -7.12
C ASP A 45 16.40 6.88 -6.16
N ARG A 46 16.77 5.81 -5.46
CA ARG A 46 15.91 5.12 -4.50
C ARG A 46 15.70 5.92 -3.21
N GLU A 47 16.71 6.64 -2.76
CA GLU A 47 16.61 7.45 -1.53
C GLU A 47 15.64 8.60 -1.75
N ALA A 48 15.68 9.23 -2.93
CA ALA A 48 14.73 10.26 -3.31
C ALA A 48 13.28 9.73 -3.36
N LEU A 49 13.10 8.50 -3.87
CA LEU A 49 11.81 7.82 -3.89
C LEU A 49 11.28 7.60 -2.47
N ASP A 50 12.12 7.05 -1.59
CA ASP A 50 11.76 6.74 -0.21
C ASP A 50 11.43 8.03 0.56
N GLN A 51 12.20 9.10 0.37
CA GLN A 51 11.94 10.40 0.99
C GLN A 51 10.58 10.99 0.53
N LEU A 52 10.27 10.93 -0.77
CA LEU A 52 9.00 11.41 -1.30
C LEU A 52 7.82 10.57 -0.76
N VAL A 53 7.97 9.25 -0.72
CA VAL A 53 6.93 8.33 -0.21
C VAL A 53 6.69 8.53 1.28
N ASN A 54 7.76 8.53 2.09
CA ASN A 54 7.68 8.63 3.55
C ASN A 54 6.99 9.92 4.02
N ALA A 55 7.30 11.05 3.36
CA ALA A 55 6.66 12.33 3.66
C ALA A 55 5.14 12.35 3.40
N ASN A 56 4.61 11.37 2.65
CA ASN A 56 3.21 11.34 2.22
C ASN A 56 2.40 10.15 2.78
N LEU A 57 2.98 9.31 3.65
CA LEU A 57 2.29 8.14 4.21
C LEU A 57 1.02 8.50 4.98
N SER A 58 1.02 9.59 5.74
CA SER A 58 -0.17 10.07 6.50
C SER A 58 -1.36 10.41 5.59
N HIS A 59 -1.09 10.81 4.35
CA HIS A 59 -2.16 11.05 3.38
C HIS A 59 -2.84 9.76 2.91
N VAL A 60 -2.08 8.65 2.81
CA VAL A 60 -2.63 7.34 2.44
C VAL A 60 -3.64 6.88 3.47
N VAL A 61 -3.31 7.00 4.77
CA VAL A 61 -4.23 6.67 5.87
C VAL A 61 -5.54 7.46 5.75
N GLY A 62 -5.44 8.75 5.44
CA GLY A 62 -6.61 9.60 5.23
C GLY A 62 -7.51 9.13 4.09
N ILE A 63 -6.93 8.64 2.99
CA ILE A 63 -7.69 8.14 1.82
C ILE A 63 -8.24 6.74 2.09
N ALA A 64 -7.47 5.86 2.73
CA ALA A 64 -7.87 4.48 3.03
C ALA A 64 -9.13 4.41 3.91
N ARG A 65 -9.32 5.40 4.77
CA ARG A 65 -10.52 5.54 5.61
C ARG A 65 -11.81 5.67 4.82
N GLU A 66 -11.78 6.23 3.61
CA GLU A 66 -12.97 6.31 2.74
C GLU A 66 -13.44 4.91 2.29
N PHE A 67 -12.61 3.88 2.46
CA PHE A 67 -12.88 2.49 2.10
C PHE A 67 -13.10 1.57 3.30
N HIS A 68 -13.04 2.11 4.53
CA HIS A 68 -13.49 1.41 5.73
C HIS A 68 -14.93 0.91 5.48
N HIS A 69 -15.27 -0.30 5.91
CA HIS A 69 -16.55 -1.00 5.60
C HIS A 69 -16.65 -1.76 4.28
N HIS A 70 -15.64 -1.76 3.41
CA HIS A 70 -15.67 -2.55 2.16
C HIS A 70 -15.15 -4.00 2.34
N GLY A 71 -15.09 -4.51 3.58
CA GLY A 71 -14.74 -5.90 3.88
C GLY A 71 -13.24 -6.23 3.95
N LEU A 72 -12.37 -5.25 3.69
CA LEU A 72 -10.91 -5.37 3.87
C LEU A 72 -10.49 -4.63 5.16
N GLY A 73 -9.49 -5.16 5.86
CA GLY A 73 -9.00 -4.56 7.12
C GLY A 73 -8.20 -3.27 6.88
N ASP A 74 -8.12 -2.41 7.89
CA ASP A 74 -7.45 -1.10 7.79
C ASP A 74 -5.98 -1.20 7.39
N LEU A 75 -5.26 -2.15 7.96
CA LEU A 75 -3.85 -2.39 7.62
C LEU A 75 -3.68 -2.79 6.16
N ASP A 76 -4.57 -3.64 5.65
CA ASP A 76 -4.54 -4.09 4.27
C ASP A 76 -4.90 -2.94 3.31
N LEU A 77 -5.92 -2.13 3.63
CA LEU A 77 -6.27 -0.93 2.87
C LEU A 77 -5.11 0.06 2.81
N ILE A 78 -4.42 0.28 3.93
CA ILE A 78 -3.24 1.17 4.01
C ILE A 78 -2.07 0.58 3.20
N ALA A 79 -1.80 -0.72 3.33
CA ALA A 79 -0.72 -1.38 2.59
C ALA A 79 -0.92 -1.26 1.07
N GLU A 80 -2.13 -1.54 0.58
CA GLU A 80 -2.49 -1.40 -0.84
C GLU A 80 -2.46 0.06 -1.29
N GLY A 81 -2.88 0.98 -0.43
CA GLY A 81 -2.73 2.41 -0.66
C GLY A 81 -1.26 2.83 -0.80
N ASN A 82 -0.37 2.30 0.03
CA ASN A 82 1.08 2.57 -0.02
C ASN A 82 1.70 2.05 -1.33
N VAL A 83 1.26 0.88 -1.82
CA VAL A 83 1.65 0.38 -3.15
C VAL A 83 1.22 1.35 -4.26
N GLY A 84 0.00 1.89 -4.16
CA GLY A 84 -0.49 2.94 -5.04
C GLY A 84 0.34 4.23 -4.97
N LEU A 85 0.74 4.65 -3.77
CA LEU A 85 1.59 5.82 -3.54
C LEU A 85 2.98 5.66 -4.17
N ILE A 86 3.64 4.51 -3.99
CA ILE A 86 4.95 4.21 -4.60
C ILE A 86 4.83 4.24 -6.13
N SER A 87 3.75 3.66 -6.66
CA SER A 87 3.47 3.70 -8.10
C SER A 87 3.28 5.13 -8.61
N ALA A 88 2.61 5.99 -7.84
CA ALA A 88 2.47 7.40 -8.15
C ALA A 88 3.82 8.12 -8.12
N ALA A 89 4.64 7.90 -7.10
CA ALA A 89 5.95 8.55 -6.96
C ALA A 89 6.87 8.24 -8.14
N ARG A 90 6.89 7.00 -8.61
CA ARG A 90 7.67 6.59 -9.80
C ARG A 90 7.21 7.24 -11.11
N ASN A 91 5.92 7.61 -11.20
CA ASN A 91 5.31 8.18 -12.40
C ASN A 91 5.06 9.69 -12.27
N PHE A 92 5.48 10.30 -11.16
CA PHE A 92 5.20 11.70 -10.89
C PHE A 92 6.13 12.59 -11.72
N ASP A 93 5.54 13.58 -12.36
CA ASP A 93 6.24 14.59 -13.14
C ASP A 93 5.99 15.96 -12.52
N GLY A 94 6.94 16.41 -11.70
CA GLY A 94 6.87 17.68 -10.99
C GLY A 94 6.78 18.90 -11.92
N GLY A 95 7.27 18.79 -13.17
CA GLY A 95 7.27 19.88 -14.15
C GLY A 95 5.87 20.34 -14.57
N ARG A 96 4.83 19.56 -14.29
CA ARG A 96 3.43 19.88 -14.65
C ARG A 96 2.76 20.90 -13.73
N GLY A 97 3.45 21.36 -12.68
CA GLY A 97 2.95 22.39 -11.78
C GLY A 97 1.88 21.94 -10.78
N ILE A 98 1.50 20.66 -10.76
CA ILE A 98 0.58 20.09 -9.77
C ILE A 98 1.34 19.57 -8.54
N ARG A 99 0.70 19.63 -7.37
CA ARG A 99 1.26 19.03 -6.13
C ARG A 99 1.26 17.51 -6.24
N PHE A 100 2.29 16.87 -5.68
CA PHE A 100 2.41 15.42 -5.70
C PHE A 100 1.17 14.72 -5.15
N ILE A 101 0.65 15.18 -4.00
CA ILE A 101 -0.50 14.53 -3.36
C ILE A 101 -1.78 14.58 -4.20
N SER A 102 -1.97 15.65 -4.97
CA SER A 102 -3.11 15.79 -5.89
C SER A 102 -3.07 14.70 -6.98
N PHE A 103 -1.88 14.40 -7.49
CA PHE A 103 -1.66 13.30 -8.42
C PHE A 103 -1.81 11.93 -7.75
N ALA A 104 -1.16 11.73 -6.59
CA ALA A 104 -1.11 10.45 -5.90
C ALA A 104 -2.50 9.96 -5.44
N LYS A 105 -3.44 10.87 -5.11
CA LYS A 105 -4.79 10.50 -4.66
C LYS A 105 -5.50 9.52 -5.61
N LEU A 106 -5.35 9.70 -6.93
CA LEU A 106 -5.97 8.82 -7.93
C LEU A 106 -5.36 7.41 -7.93
N TRP A 107 -4.03 7.33 -7.82
CA TRP A 107 -3.29 6.07 -7.78
C TRP A 107 -3.60 5.27 -6.52
N ILE A 108 -3.60 5.94 -5.37
CA ILE A 108 -3.95 5.35 -4.06
C ILE A 108 -5.38 4.79 -4.13
N GLY A 109 -6.36 5.61 -4.51
CA GLY A 109 -7.75 5.16 -4.60
C GLY A 109 -7.96 4.03 -5.61
N ARG A 110 -7.22 4.02 -6.73
CA ARG A 110 -7.26 2.93 -7.71
C ARG A 110 -6.72 1.63 -7.14
N ALA A 111 -5.58 1.67 -6.44
CA ALA A 111 -4.96 0.50 -5.82
C ALA A 111 -5.89 -0.13 -4.77
N ILE A 112 -6.41 0.69 -3.86
CA ILE A 112 -7.32 0.25 -2.79
C ILE A 112 -8.60 -0.38 -3.38
N ARG A 113 -9.25 0.28 -4.36
CA ARG A 113 -10.44 -0.29 -5.01
C ARG A 113 -10.16 -1.63 -5.66
N ARG A 114 -9.01 -1.77 -6.34
CA ARG A 114 -8.61 -3.04 -6.95
C ARG A 114 -8.47 -4.13 -5.89
N ALA A 115 -7.79 -3.83 -4.78
CA ALA A 115 -7.62 -4.77 -3.69
C ALA A 115 -8.96 -5.23 -3.09
N VAL A 116 -9.85 -4.28 -2.79
CA VAL A 116 -11.21 -4.60 -2.31
C VAL A 116 -11.92 -5.56 -3.27
N ILE A 117 -11.90 -5.29 -4.58
CA ILE A 117 -12.54 -6.16 -5.58
C ILE A 117 -11.93 -7.57 -5.58
N VAL A 118 -10.60 -7.68 -5.51
CA VAL A 118 -9.89 -8.97 -5.54
C VAL A 118 -10.15 -9.77 -4.26
N HIS A 119 -10.03 -9.15 -3.09
CA HIS A 119 -10.10 -9.84 -1.80
C HIS A 119 -11.52 -10.19 -1.37
N VAL A 120 -12.52 -9.37 -1.72
CA VAL A 120 -13.93 -9.66 -1.38
C VAL A 120 -14.53 -10.71 -2.31
N ARG A 121 -14.07 -10.78 -3.58
CA ARG A 121 -14.59 -11.73 -4.58
C ARG A 121 -13.82 -13.04 -4.66
N ALA A 122 -12.65 -13.14 -4.04
CA ALA A 122 -11.90 -14.39 -4.00
C ALA A 122 -12.54 -15.38 -2.99
N PRO A 123 -12.84 -16.62 -3.38
CA PRO A 123 -13.17 -17.66 -2.42
C PRO A 123 -11.95 -17.86 -1.51
N ARG A 124 -12.11 -17.64 -0.20
CA ARG A 124 -11.06 -17.93 0.78
C ARG A 124 -10.81 -19.44 0.77
N LEU A 125 -9.78 -19.90 0.07
CA LEU A 125 -9.33 -21.28 0.21
C LEU A 125 -8.76 -21.46 1.62
N PRO A 126 -9.17 -22.50 2.37
CA PRO A 126 -8.70 -22.72 3.73
C PRO A 126 -7.18 -22.96 3.72
N SER A 127 -6.49 -22.35 4.69
CA SER A 127 -5.04 -22.42 4.90
C SER A 127 -4.50 -23.84 5.13
N THR A 128 -5.38 -24.83 5.33
CA THR A 128 -5.06 -26.24 5.51
C THR A 128 -4.66 -26.96 4.21
N LEU A 129 -4.79 -26.35 3.02
CA LEU A 129 -4.45 -27.00 1.75
C LEU A 129 -2.95 -26.98 1.38
N VAL A 130 -2.08 -26.50 2.26
CA VAL A 130 -0.63 -26.68 2.12
C VAL A 130 -0.21 -27.92 2.90
N LEU A 131 0.32 -28.92 2.17
CA LEU A 131 0.89 -30.21 2.61
C LEU A 131 -0.08 -31.38 2.82
N GLY A 132 -0.36 -32.06 1.72
CA GLY A 132 -0.90 -33.42 1.70
C GLY A 132 -1.20 -33.91 0.29
N ALA A 133 -0.32 -33.68 -0.69
CA ALA A 133 -0.47 -34.31 -1.99
C ALA A 133 -0.35 -35.83 -1.80
N PRO A 134 -1.38 -36.65 -2.09
CA PRO A 134 -1.22 -38.09 -2.03
C PRO A 134 -0.23 -38.49 -3.13
N THR A 135 0.90 -39.05 -2.71
CA THR A 135 1.83 -39.73 -3.61
C THR A 135 1.07 -40.82 -4.34
N GLN A 136 0.69 -40.54 -5.58
CA GLN A 136 0.15 -41.56 -6.46
C GLN A 136 1.34 -42.42 -6.88
N ARG A 137 1.61 -43.46 -6.06
CA ARG A 137 2.45 -44.59 -6.46
C ARG A 137 1.87 -45.13 -7.76
N ARG A 138 2.53 -44.81 -8.87
CA ARG A 138 2.39 -45.60 -10.10
C ARG A 138 2.92 -46.99 -9.78
N SER A 139 2.02 -47.93 -9.52
CA SER A 139 2.33 -49.35 -9.52
C SER A 139 2.62 -49.77 -10.95
N SER A 140 3.88 -49.69 -11.35
CA SER A 140 4.39 -50.34 -12.55
C SER A 140 4.76 -51.78 -12.22
N ALA A 141 3.95 -52.70 -12.75
CA ALA A 141 4.33 -53.95 -13.42
C ALA A 141 4.97 -55.15 -12.66
N THR A 142 4.46 -56.33 -13.06
CA THR A 142 5.07 -57.69 -13.08
C THR A 142 5.05 -58.51 -11.76
N TRP A 143 4.66 -59.80 -11.65
CA TRP A 143 4.57 -60.98 -12.55
C TRP A 143 3.51 -62.04 -12.09
N ALA A 144 3.26 -63.05 -12.94
CA ALA A 144 2.59 -64.37 -12.78
C ALA A 144 1.06 -64.39 -13.07
N ASP A 145 0.51 -65.20 -13.99
CA ASP A 145 0.97 -66.40 -14.72
C ASP A 145 0.64 -66.34 -16.22
#